data_AF-A0A351US66-F1
#
_entry.id   AF-A0A351US66-F1
#
_cell.length_a   1.000
_cell.length_b   1.000
_cell.length_c   1.000
_cell.angle_alpha   90.00
_cell.angle_beta   90.00
_cell.angle_gamma   90.00
#
_symmetry.space_group_name_H-M   'P 1'
#
loop_
_entity.id
_entity.type
_entity.pdbx_description
1 polymer ?
#
loop_
_entity_poly.entity_id
_entity_poly.type
_entity_poly.pdbx_seq_one_letter_code
_entity_poly.pdbx_strand_id
1 'polypeptide(L)'
;MLQDTMVLLLPVLVLLVIALLIFRSNKKRMLRLQQRVTREWGGMIEREYEAGELEWISHYFRNELEKGKTGRSWIDDITWNDLEMDEFFMMLNHTYSSVGQEYLYRMLRILAEPEELEEREALIQYFMEHEDSRTAFQMKYAEIGRTRKISVSDYLKTLTSLE
;
A
#
# COMPACT_ATOMS: atom_id res chain seq x y z
N MET A 1 -6.17 53.84 3.71
CA MET A 1 -6.22 53.29 2.33
C MET A 1 -4.98 52.49 1.97
N LEU A 2 -3.79 53.09 1.76
CA LEU A 2 -2.59 52.33 1.38
C LEU A 2 -2.14 51.30 2.45
N GLN A 3 -2.22 51.69 3.73
CA GLN A 3 -1.88 50.80 4.85
C GLN A 3 -2.85 49.62 4.96
N ASP A 4 -4.15 49.86 4.81
CA ASP A 4 -5.18 48.81 4.83
C ASP A 4 -5.03 47.83 3.65
N THR A 5 -4.69 48.34 2.46
CA THR A 5 -4.41 47.49 1.30
C THR A 5 -3.14 46.65 1.47
N MET A 6 -2.09 47.19 2.10
CA MET A 6 -0.85 46.45 2.37
C MET A 6 -1.05 45.33 3.40
N VAL A 7 -1.87 45.58 4.43
CA VAL A 7 -2.23 44.58 5.46
C VAL A 7 -2.99 43.40 4.84
N LEU A 8 -3.81 43.62 3.80
CA LEU A 8 -4.54 42.56 3.10
C LEU A 8 -3.69 41.83 2.04
N LEU A 9 -2.73 42.50 1.39
CA LEU A 9 -1.90 41.90 0.34
C LEU A 9 -0.81 40.96 0.88
N LEU A 10 -0.26 41.26 2.05
CA LEU A 10 0.80 40.46 2.66
C LEU A 10 0.38 39.01 2.97
N PRO A 11 -0.78 38.71 3.61
CA PRO A 11 -1.22 37.33 3.83
C PRO A 11 -1.54 36.60 2.52
N VAL A 12 -2.07 37.29 1.50
CA VAL A 12 -2.30 36.70 0.17
C VAL A 12 -0.98 36.28 -0.48
N LEU A 13 0.06 37.14 -0.40
CA LEU A 13 1.39 36.80 -0.89
C LEU A 13 1.99 35.60 -0.14
N VAL A 14 1.84 35.54 1.18
CA VAL A 14 2.30 34.40 1.99
C VAL A 14 1.58 33.11 1.58
N LEU A 15 0.25 33.14 1.41
CA LEU A 15 -0.52 31.98 0.95
C LEU A 15 -0.10 31.52 -0.45
N LEU A 16 0.17 32.46 -1.37
CA LEU A 16 0.66 32.14 -2.71
C LEU A 16 2.05 31.47 -2.66
N VAL A 17 2.95 31.96 -1.81
CA VAL A 17 4.27 31.33 -1.61
C VAL A 17 4.11 29.92 -1.03
N ILE A 18 3.26 29.73 -0.01
CA ILE A 18 2.99 28.41 0.58
C ILE A 18 2.40 27.47 -0.48
N ALA A 19 1.40 27.91 -1.24
CA ALA A 19 0.80 27.11 -2.31
C ALA A 19 1.82 26.71 -3.38
N LEU A 20 2.72 27.63 -3.77
CA LEU A 20 3.81 27.34 -4.70
C LEU A 20 4.80 26.31 -4.13
N LEU A 21 5.16 26.42 -2.85
CA LEU A 21 6.03 25.45 -2.17
C LEU A 21 5.40 24.05 -2.14
N ILE A 22 4.11 23.96 -1.81
CA ILE A 22 3.33 22.71 -1.82
C ILE A 22 3.26 22.14 -3.25
N PHE A 23 2.98 22.96 -4.25
CA PHE A 23 2.93 22.50 -5.64
C PHE A 23 4.27 21.95 -6.12
N ARG A 24 5.37 22.66 -5.84
CA ARG A 24 6.73 22.22 -6.19
C ARG A 24 7.11 20.95 -5.45
N SER A 25 6.78 20.82 -4.17
CA SER A 25 7.09 19.63 -3.37
C SER A 25 6.30 18.42 -3.87
N ASN A 26 5.00 18.58 -4.17
CA ASN A 26 4.15 17.55 -4.72
C ASN A 26 4.64 17.07 -6.10
N LYS A 27 5.01 17.99 -7.00
CA LYS A 27 5.56 17.65 -8.32
C LYS A 27 6.86 16.85 -8.20
N LYS A 28 7.77 17.27 -7.30
CA LYS A 28 9.02 16.53 -7.01
C LYS A 28 8.75 15.17 -6.38
N ARG A 29 7.73 15.03 -5.53
CA ARG A 29 7.33 13.75 -4.93
C ARG A 29 6.83 12.79 -5.99
N MET A 30 5.96 13.27 -6.88
CA MET A 30 5.41 12.49 -7.99
C MET A 30 6.51 11.96 -8.92
N LEU A 31 7.43 12.82 -9.35
CA LEU A 31 8.54 12.40 -10.21
C LEU A 31 9.46 11.37 -9.53
N ARG A 32 9.76 11.55 -8.24
CA ARG A 32 10.58 10.58 -7.48
C ARG A 32 9.88 9.24 -7.32
N LEU A 33 8.57 9.26 -7.09
CA LEU A 33 7.78 8.05 -7.00
C LEU A 33 7.75 7.33 -8.36
N GLN A 34 7.54 8.03 -9.46
CA GLN A 34 7.57 7.45 -10.80
C GLN A 34 8.93 6.80 -11.10
N GLN A 35 10.02 7.50 -10.82
CA GLN A 35 11.37 6.93 -10.99
C GLN A 35 11.60 5.70 -10.11
N ARG A 36 11.03 5.68 -8.90
CA ARG A 36 11.12 4.55 -7.98
C ARG A 36 10.36 3.34 -8.51
N VAL A 37 9.07 3.49 -8.84
CA VAL A 37 8.23 2.37 -9.30
C VAL A 37 8.77 1.72 -10.56
N THR A 38 9.32 2.52 -11.49
CA THR A 38 9.96 2.01 -12.70
C THR A 38 11.28 1.29 -12.40
N ARG A 39 12.11 1.81 -11.49
CA ARG A 39 13.41 1.21 -11.15
C ARG A 39 13.28 -0.08 -10.35
N GLU A 40 12.33 -0.13 -9.42
CA GLU A 40 12.11 -1.29 -8.53
C GLU A 40 11.43 -2.46 -9.26
N TRP A 41 10.86 -2.23 -10.45
CA TRP A 41 10.17 -3.28 -11.19
C TRP A 41 11.12 -4.42 -11.59
N GLY A 42 10.77 -5.65 -11.19
CA GLY A 42 11.56 -6.86 -11.46
C GLY A 42 12.85 -6.98 -10.65
N GLY A 43 13.16 -6.03 -9.77
CA GLY A 43 14.30 -6.08 -8.85
C GLY A 43 13.87 -6.38 -7.41
N MET A 44 14.84 -6.50 -6.50
CA MET A 44 14.54 -6.54 -5.07
C MET A 44 14.20 -5.13 -4.56
N ILE A 45 13.18 -5.02 -3.70
CA ILE A 45 12.94 -3.78 -2.97
C ILE A 45 13.85 -3.76 -1.74
N GLU A 46 14.71 -2.74 -1.65
CA GLU A 46 15.39 -2.40 -0.42
C GLU A 46 14.41 -1.68 0.51
N ARG A 47 13.62 -2.47 1.24
CA ARG A 47 12.71 -1.98 2.27
C ARG A 47 13.08 -2.60 3.61
N GLU A 48 13.26 -1.73 4.59
CA GLU A 48 13.30 -2.12 6.00
C GLU A 48 11.87 -2.21 6.56
N TYR A 49 11.62 -3.30 7.29
CA TYR A 49 10.38 -3.51 8.04
C TYR A 49 10.62 -3.13 9.50
N GLU A 50 9.68 -2.38 10.09
CA GLU A 50 9.75 -2.04 11.51
C GLU A 50 9.49 -3.30 12.37
N ALA A 51 10.02 -3.32 13.60
CA ALA A 51 9.71 -4.40 14.53
C ALA A 51 8.20 -4.47 14.80
N GLY A 52 7.61 -5.66 14.64
CA GLY A 52 6.17 -5.87 14.73
C GLY A 52 5.41 -5.54 13.45
N GLU A 53 6.07 -5.18 12.34
CA GLU A 53 5.34 -4.77 11.14
C GLU A 53 4.47 -5.87 10.53
N LEU A 54 4.99 -7.08 10.53
CA LEU A 54 4.27 -8.25 10.03
C LEU A 54 3.07 -8.61 10.89
N GLU A 55 3.09 -8.26 12.18
CA GLU A 55 1.97 -8.50 13.09
C GLU A 55 0.73 -7.76 12.59
N TRP A 56 0.78 -6.44 12.43
CA TRP A 56 -0.37 -5.68 11.96
C TRP A 56 -0.70 -5.93 10.49
N ILE A 57 0.26 -6.31 9.65
CA ILE A 57 -0.02 -6.77 8.27
C ILE A 57 -0.89 -8.04 8.27
N SER A 58 -0.70 -8.94 9.24
CA SER A 58 -1.45 -10.20 9.30
C SER A 58 -2.91 -10.02 9.76
N HIS A 59 -3.27 -8.88 10.35
CA HIS A 59 -4.57 -8.68 10.99
C HIS A 59 -5.76 -8.78 10.04
N TYR A 60 -5.63 -8.41 8.77
CA TYR A 60 -6.72 -8.61 7.81
C TYR A 60 -7.08 -10.10 7.69
N PHE A 61 -6.06 -10.95 7.49
CA PHE A 61 -6.23 -12.40 7.43
C PHE A 61 -6.81 -12.97 8.74
N ARG A 62 -6.26 -12.57 9.90
CA ARG A 62 -6.76 -13.03 11.21
C ARG A 62 -8.22 -12.63 11.46
N ASN A 63 -8.57 -11.39 11.12
CA ASN A 63 -9.94 -10.88 11.23
C ASN A 63 -10.91 -11.66 10.31
N GLU A 64 -10.46 -12.15 9.15
CA GLU A 64 -11.28 -13.03 8.30
C GLU A 64 -11.48 -14.42 8.90
N LEU A 65 -10.43 -14.99 9.52
CA LEU A 65 -10.52 -16.26 10.26
C LEU A 65 -11.50 -16.17 11.43
N GLU A 66 -11.40 -15.12 12.25
CA GLU A 66 -12.32 -14.87 13.38
C GLU A 66 -13.79 -14.83 12.94
N LYS A 67 -14.06 -14.28 11.76
CA LYS A 67 -15.41 -14.17 11.21
C LYS A 67 -15.88 -15.44 10.50
N GLY A 68 -15.05 -16.50 10.46
CA GLY A 68 -15.33 -17.74 9.73
C GLY A 68 -15.44 -17.53 8.21
N LYS A 69 -14.82 -16.46 7.68
CA LYS A 69 -15.03 -16.00 6.29
C LYS A 69 -14.08 -16.62 5.29
N THR A 70 -13.07 -17.36 5.71
CA THR A 70 -12.10 -17.92 4.76
C THR A 70 -12.72 -19.04 3.94
N GLY A 71 -13.50 -19.93 4.56
CA GLY A 71 -14.18 -21.06 3.88
C GLY A 71 -13.24 -21.98 3.07
N ARG A 72 -11.92 -21.80 3.24
CA ARG A 72 -10.84 -22.34 2.41
C ARG A 72 -9.71 -22.80 3.31
N SER A 73 -8.95 -23.75 2.81
CA SER A 73 -7.70 -24.19 3.42
C SER A 73 -6.66 -23.06 3.43
N TRP A 74 -5.90 -22.98 4.51
CA TRP A 74 -4.90 -21.94 4.74
C TRP A 74 -3.68 -22.54 5.44
N ILE A 75 -2.54 -21.85 5.32
CA ILE A 75 -1.25 -22.25 5.89
C ILE A 75 -1.20 -21.81 7.35
N ASP A 76 -1.09 -22.75 8.28
CA ASP A 76 -1.00 -22.48 9.71
C ASP A 76 0.33 -21.81 10.11
N ASP A 77 0.39 -21.25 11.32
CA ASP A 77 1.55 -20.49 11.79
C ASP A 77 2.82 -21.33 11.94
N ILE A 78 2.70 -22.63 12.21
CA ILE A 78 3.86 -23.54 12.28
C ILE A 78 4.40 -23.74 10.86
N THR A 79 3.54 -24.13 9.94
CA THR A 79 3.94 -24.33 8.52
C THR A 79 4.48 -23.05 7.90
N TRP A 80 3.89 -21.88 8.21
CA TRP A 80 4.37 -20.59 7.73
C TRP A 80 5.79 -20.28 8.21
N ASN A 81 6.08 -20.59 9.47
CA ASN A 81 7.40 -20.41 10.08
C ASN A 81 8.42 -21.41 9.50
N ASP A 82 8.06 -22.69 9.39
CA ASP A 82 8.91 -23.75 8.82
C ASP A 82 9.35 -23.44 7.37
N LEU A 83 8.55 -22.66 6.64
CA LEU A 83 8.80 -22.23 5.26
C LEU A 83 9.49 -20.87 5.14
N GLU A 84 9.85 -20.21 6.26
CA GLU A 84 10.46 -18.87 6.27
C GLU A 84 9.66 -17.85 5.41
N MET A 85 8.33 -17.91 5.55
CA MET A 85 7.42 -17.14 4.69
C MET A 85 7.40 -15.64 4.99
N ASP A 86 7.87 -15.22 6.16
CA ASP A 86 8.03 -13.79 6.48
C ASP A 86 9.10 -13.17 5.58
N GLU A 87 10.25 -13.83 5.41
CA GLU A 87 11.32 -13.44 4.50
C GLU A 87 10.84 -13.42 3.05
N PHE A 88 10.13 -14.47 2.63
CA PHE A 88 9.58 -14.55 1.28
C PHE A 88 8.55 -13.43 1.01
N PHE A 89 7.66 -13.16 1.97
CA PHE A 89 6.72 -12.07 1.89
C PHE A 89 7.44 -10.72 1.78
N MET A 90 8.48 -10.47 2.59
CA MET A 90 9.24 -9.23 2.56
C MET A 90 9.89 -9.00 1.20
N MET A 91 10.41 -10.05 0.56
CA MET A 91 10.95 -10.01 -0.80
C MET A 91 9.88 -9.76 -1.86
N LEU A 92 8.72 -10.39 -1.74
CA LEU A 92 7.64 -10.32 -2.74
C LEU A 92 6.80 -9.04 -2.65
N ASN A 93 6.81 -8.36 -1.50
CA ASN A 93 5.91 -7.25 -1.22
C ASN A 93 6.29 -5.94 -1.95
N HIS A 94 5.89 -5.88 -3.22
CA HIS A 94 5.93 -4.70 -4.08
C HIS A 94 4.66 -3.84 -4.01
N THR A 95 3.86 -3.98 -2.95
CA THR A 95 2.65 -3.20 -2.79
C THR A 95 2.98 -1.81 -2.25
N TYR A 96 2.32 -0.76 -2.76
CA TYR A 96 2.58 0.62 -2.32
C TYR A 96 1.60 1.12 -1.26
N SER A 97 0.76 0.24 -0.69
CA SER A 97 -0.28 0.62 0.29
C SER A 97 -0.44 -0.38 1.43
N SER A 98 -0.97 0.08 2.58
CA SER A 98 -1.26 -0.81 3.73
C SER A 98 -2.29 -1.88 3.39
N VAL A 99 -3.33 -1.50 2.64
CA VAL A 99 -4.35 -2.45 2.15
C VAL A 99 -3.72 -3.51 1.24
N GLY A 100 -2.83 -3.08 0.34
CA GLY A 100 -2.15 -4.00 -0.57
C GLY A 100 -1.30 -5.03 0.17
N GLN A 101 -0.51 -4.62 1.15
CA GLN A 101 0.34 -5.55 1.91
C GLN A 101 -0.48 -6.51 2.79
N GLU A 102 -1.55 -6.03 3.44
CA GLU A 102 -2.47 -6.87 4.21
C GLU A 102 -3.15 -7.91 3.31
N TYR A 103 -3.56 -7.51 2.11
CA TYR A 103 -4.15 -8.42 1.13
C TYR A 103 -3.14 -9.42 0.56
N LEU A 104 -1.92 -8.98 0.24
CA LEU A 104 -0.84 -9.86 -0.23
C LEU A 104 -0.51 -10.93 0.82
N TYR A 105 -0.39 -10.54 2.10
CA TYR A 105 -0.17 -11.49 3.19
C TYR A 105 -1.28 -12.54 3.25
N ARG A 106 -2.53 -12.07 3.21
CA ARG A 106 -3.72 -12.94 3.16
C ARG A 106 -3.74 -13.85 1.93
N MET A 107 -3.31 -13.36 0.78
CA MET A 107 -3.20 -14.13 -0.46
C MET A 107 -2.16 -15.24 -0.38
N LEU A 108 -1.04 -15.02 0.31
CA LEU A 108 -0.02 -16.06 0.53
C LEU A 108 -0.46 -17.10 1.58
N ARG A 109 -1.28 -16.70 2.56
CA ARG A 109 -1.81 -17.61 3.59
C ARG A 109 -2.91 -18.55 3.08
N ILE A 110 -3.70 -18.13 2.10
CA ILE A 110 -4.87 -18.89 1.62
C ILE A 110 -4.51 -19.67 0.36
N LEU A 111 -4.87 -20.95 0.32
CA LEU A 111 -4.72 -21.76 -0.89
C LEU A 111 -5.71 -21.26 -1.95
N ALA A 112 -5.17 -20.86 -3.10
CA ALA A 112 -5.96 -20.39 -4.23
C ALA A 112 -6.57 -21.57 -4.99
N GLU A 113 -7.80 -21.38 -5.48
CA GLU A 113 -8.42 -22.33 -6.41
C GLU A 113 -7.86 -22.14 -7.83
N PRO A 114 -7.92 -23.16 -8.70
CA PRO A 114 -7.37 -23.08 -10.06
C PRO A 114 -7.88 -21.88 -10.86
N GLU A 115 -9.17 -21.57 -10.79
CA GLU A 115 -9.78 -20.43 -11.51
C GLU A 115 -9.20 -19.08 -11.06
N GLU A 116 -8.92 -18.92 -9.77
CA GLU A 116 -8.27 -17.70 -9.26
C GLU A 116 -6.83 -17.56 -9.73
N LEU A 117 -6.12 -18.68 -9.90
CA LEU A 117 -4.76 -18.68 -10.43
C LEU A 117 -4.76 -18.27 -11.90
N GLU A 118 -5.73 -18.72 -12.69
CA GLU A 118 -5.89 -18.31 -14.09
C GLU A 118 -6.19 -16.81 -14.22
N GLU A 119 -7.09 -16.27 -13.38
CA GLU A 119 -7.37 -14.83 -13.35
C GLU A 119 -6.13 -14.01 -12.95
N ARG A 120 -5.37 -14.47 -11.95
CA ARG A 120 -4.13 -13.81 -11.53
C ARG A 120 -3.09 -13.85 -12.63
N GLU A 121 -2.91 -14.98 -13.31
CA GLU A 121 -1.98 -15.11 -14.42
C GLU A 121 -2.34 -14.14 -15.55
N ALA A 122 -3.62 -14.01 -15.90
CA ALA A 122 -4.07 -13.04 -16.90
C ALA A 122 -3.71 -11.59 -16.51
N LEU A 123 -3.90 -11.22 -15.23
CA LEU A 123 -3.52 -9.89 -14.73
C LEU A 123 -2.00 -9.69 -14.70
N ILE A 124 -1.24 -10.71 -14.31
CA ILE A 124 0.23 -10.69 -14.31
C ILE A 124 0.74 -10.44 -15.72
N GLN A 125 0.29 -11.22 -16.71
CA GLN A 125 0.69 -11.05 -18.11
C GLN A 125 0.31 -9.66 -18.64
N TYR A 126 -0.91 -9.18 -18.34
CA TYR A 126 -1.32 -7.83 -18.73
C TYR A 126 -0.34 -6.76 -18.22
N PHE A 127 0.02 -6.76 -16.93
CA PHE A 127 0.93 -5.75 -16.36
C PHE A 127 2.40 -5.97 -16.74
N MET A 128 2.80 -7.18 -17.14
CA MET A 128 4.10 -7.45 -17.73
C MET A 128 4.22 -6.80 -19.12
N GLU A 129 3.18 -6.91 -19.95
CA GLU A 129 3.15 -6.39 -21.32
C GLU A 129 2.84 -4.89 -21.41
N HIS A 130 2.13 -4.32 -20.43
CA HIS A 130 1.64 -2.93 -20.47
C HIS A 130 2.27 -2.04 -19.40
N GLU A 131 3.51 -1.59 -19.65
CA GLU A 131 4.29 -0.77 -18.71
C GLU A 131 3.62 0.55 -18.31
N ASP A 132 3.00 1.26 -19.26
CA ASP A 132 2.34 2.53 -18.98
C ASP A 132 1.15 2.34 -18.03
N SER A 133 0.32 1.33 -18.30
CA SER A 133 -0.78 0.94 -17.40
C SER A 133 -0.26 0.54 -16.03
N ARG A 134 0.72 -0.37 -15.98
CA ARG A 134 1.35 -0.82 -14.73
C ARG A 134 1.83 0.36 -13.89
N THR A 135 2.60 1.26 -14.49
CA THR A 135 3.15 2.43 -13.82
C THR A 135 2.04 3.35 -13.34
N ALA A 136 1.04 3.64 -14.17
CA ALA A 136 -0.11 4.47 -13.77
C ALA A 136 -0.85 3.89 -12.54
N PHE A 137 -1.09 2.58 -12.52
CA PHE A 137 -1.71 1.90 -11.38
C PHE A 137 -0.83 1.92 -10.13
N GLN A 138 0.45 1.59 -10.23
CA GLN A 138 1.40 1.65 -9.10
C GLN A 138 1.47 3.04 -8.48
N MET A 139 1.50 4.09 -9.31
CA MET A 139 1.47 5.48 -8.86
C MET A 139 0.19 5.79 -8.08
N LYS A 140 -0.97 5.29 -8.52
CA LYS A 140 -2.25 5.46 -7.81
C LYS A 140 -2.30 4.69 -6.50
N TYR A 141 -1.82 3.46 -6.45
CA TYR A 141 -1.75 2.71 -5.19
C TYR A 141 -0.79 3.35 -4.19
N ALA A 142 0.29 3.97 -4.65
CA ALA A 142 1.20 4.72 -3.80
C ALA A 142 0.60 6.04 -3.27
N GLU A 143 -0.39 6.63 -3.95
CA GLU A 143 -1.16 7.77 -3.43
C GLU A 143 -2.02 7.36 -2.21
N ILE A 144 -2.52 6.11 -2.14
CA ILE A 144 -3.19 5.56 -0.96
C ILE A 144 -2.21 5.49 0.21
N GLY A 145 -1.00 4.98 -0.06
CA GLY A 145 0.09 4.94 0.89
C GLY A 145 -0.11 3.95 2.03
N ARG A 146 0.81 4.01 2.99
CA ARG A 146 0.86 3.11 4.15
C ARG A 146 0.58 3.88 5.43
N THR A 147 -0.33 3.37 6.24
CA THR A 147 -0.55 3.81 7.62
C THR A 147 0.46 3.12 8.53
N ARG A 148 1.04 3.87 9.46
CA ARG A 148 1.96 3.30 10.45
C ARG A 148 1.17 2.86 11.68
N LYS A 149 1.42 1.63 12.14
CA LYS A 149 1.02 1.09 13.46
C LYS A 149 -0.47 0.71 13.65
N ILE A 150 -1.26 0.63 12.59
CA ILE A 150 -2.62 0.07 12.66
C ILE A 150 -2.99 -0.63 11.36
N SER A 151 -3.62 -1.80 11.46
CA SER A 151 -4.23 -2.49 10.32
C SER A 151 -5.44 -1.71 9.82
N VAL A 152 -5.61 -1.63 8.51
CA VAL A 152 -6.81 -1.04 7.91
C VAL A 152 -8.05 -1.84 8.32
N SER A 153 -7.94 -3.17 8.38
CA SER A 153 -9.02 -4.04 8.85
C SER A 153 -9.46 -3.72 10.28
N ASP A 154 -8.51 -3.49 11.19
CA ASP A 154 -8.83 -3.13 12.58
C ASP A 154 -9.52 -1.77 12.67
N TYR A 155 -8.98 -0.78 11.95
CA TYR A 155 -9.57 0.55 11.91
C TYR A 155 -11.02 0.51 11.43
N LEU A 156 -11.30 -0.25 10.36
CA LEU A 156 -12.66 -0.46 9.86
C LEU A 156 -13.54 -1.20 10.88
N LYS A 157 -13.02 -2.25 11.53
CA LYS A 157 -13.74 -3.00 12.58
C LYS A 157 -14.16 -2.06 13.72
N THR A 158 -13.25 -1.22 14.20
CA THR A 158 -13.55 -0.22 15.23
C THR A 158 -14.60 0.78 14.76
N LEU A 159 -14.46 1.36 13.57
CA LEU A 159 -15.45 2.31 13.03
C LEU A 159 -16.85 1.68 12.95
N THR A 160 -16.97 0.47 12.39
CA THR A 160 -18.27 -0.21 12.27
C THR A 160 -18.88 -0.63 13.59
N SER A 161 -18.09 -0.70 14.67
CA SER A 161 -18.60 -1.01 16.02
C SER A 161 -19.12 0.22 16.78
N LEU A 162 -18.88 1.42 16.24
CA LEU A 162 -19.32 2.70 16.82
C LEU A 162 -20.64 3.21 16.21
N GLU A 163 -21.10 2.60 15.12
CA GLU A 163 -22.44 2.81 14.52
C GLU A 163 -23.47 1.86 15.13
#